data_AF-D5W952-F1
#
_entry.id   AF-D5W952-F1
#
_cell.length_a   1.000
_cell.length_b   1.000
_cell.length_c   1.000
_cell.angle_alpha   90.00
_cell.angle_beta   90.00
_cell.angle_gamma   90.00
#
_symmetry.space_group_name_H-M   'P 1'
#
loop_
_entity.id
_entity.type
_entity.pdbx_description
1 polymer ?
#
loop_
_entity_poly.entity_id
_entity_poly.type
_entity_poly.pdbx_seq_one_letter_code
_entity_poly.pdbx_strand_id
1 'polypeptide(L)'
;MDTPTHQSTQPRRLHPLIAVAAGAVLVASLVATAAITGVFPKASGNGAQNDQTQAAQVSTQVPGVVDSAAPVNPSAQQQQVQAQPAAQPAPAPAPVQQQQYAQQQQAQAAPQSQYAQQPEPQAAPQYAQQPAPRAAHCSNCGTVVAISAVRHEGHGTGIGAVGGAVAGGVVGNQFGAGSGRTAMTLLGALGGGLAGNSVEKHLRSTTSYSVRVRMEDGKTRYFTYHEAPPFHDGERVRVQNGGLVAD
;
A
#
# COMPACT_ATOMS: atom_id res chain seq x y z
N MET A 1 -27.12 -69.44 17.54
CA MET A 1 -25.85 -69.92 16.94
C MET A 1 -25.67 -69.04 15.72
N ASP A 2 -25.07 -67.88 15.95
CA ASP A 2 -25.03 -66.77 15.00
C ASP A 2 -23.57 -66.54 14.63
N THR A 3 -23.24 -66.80 13.37
CA THR A 3 -21.89 -66.69 12.83
C THR A 3 -21.73 -65.31 12.18
N PRO A 4 -20.77 -64.46 12.58
CA PRO A 4 -20.52 -63.20 11.89
C PRO A 4 -19.75 -63.44 10.58
N THR A 5 -20.25 -62.90 9.47
CA THR A 5 -19.58 -62.87 8.18
C THR A 5 -18.63 -61.67 8.11
N HIS A 6 -17.33 -61.92 7.95
CA HIS A 6 -16.34 -60.88 7.70
C HIS A 6 -16.34 -60.48 6.21
N GLN A 7 -16.69 -59.22 5.92
CA GLN A 7 -16.45 -58.62 4.61
C GLN A 7 -15.00 -58.14 4.51
N SER A 8 -14.22 -58.77 3.64
CA SER A 8 -12.86 -58.35 3.29
C SER A 8 -12.89 -57.17 2.30
N THR A 9 -12.52 -55.97 2.75
CA THR A 9 -12.30 -54.81 1.87
C THR A 9 -11.03 -55.01 1.04
N GLN A 10 -11.16 -55.20 -0.27
CA GLN A 10 -10.00 -55.23 -1.17
C GLN A 10 -9.35 -53.84 -1.30
N PRO A 11 -8.02 -53.74 -1.26
CA PRO A 11 -7.31 -52.48 -1.49
C PRO A 11 -7.39 -52.08 -2.97
N ARG A 12 -8.00 -50.92 -3.25
CA ARG A 12 -8.02 -50.32 -4.60
C ARG A 12 -6.59 -49.91 -4.97
N ARG A 13 -5.99 -50.63 -5.94
CA ARG A 13 -4.72 -50.23 -6.54
C ARG A 13 -4.98 -49.05 -7.48
N LEU A 14 -4.42 -47.89 -7.15
CA LEU A 14 -4.46 -46.71 -8.00
C LEU A 14 -3.71 -46.98 -9.30
N HIS A 15 -4.34 -46.64 -10.43
CA HIS A 15 -3.70 -46.78 -11.74
C HIS A 15 -2.53 -45.80 -11.85
N PRO A 16 -1.37 -46.24 -12.37
CA PRO A 16 -0.16 -45.42 -12.43
C PRO A 16 -0.37 -44.11 -13.20
N LEU A 17 -1.29 -44.09 -14.17
CA LEU A 17 -1.65 -42.87 -14.91
C LEU A 17 -2.37 -41.82 -14.03
N ILE A 18 -3.20 -42.26 -13.08
CA ILE A 18 -3.93 -41.36 -12.18
C ILE A 18 -2.95 -40.71 -11.18
N ALA A 19 -1.95 -41.46 -10.73
CA ALA A 19 -0.91 -40.93 -9.84
C ALA A 19 -0.06 -39.85 -10.51
N VAL A 20 0.32 -40.05 -11.79
CA VAL A 20 1.08 -39.06 -12.57
C VAL A 20 0.26 -37.80 -12.83
N ALA A 21 -1.02 -37.95 -13.19
CA ALA A 21 -1.90 -36.81 -13.41
C ALA A 21 -2.11 -35.98 -12.13
N ALA A 22 -2.32 -36.63 -10.99
CA ALA A 22 -2.46 -35.94 -9.70
C ALA A 22 -1.17 -35.18 -9.30
N GLY A 23 0.01 -35.77 -9.57
CA GLY A 23 1.29 -35.10 -9.34
C GLY A 23 1.47 -33.84 -10.18
N ALA A 24 1.13 -33.90 -11.47
CA ALA A 24 1.25 -32.76 -12.38
C ALA A 24 0.34 -31.60 -11.99
N VAL A 25 -0.90 -31.89 -11.58
CA VAL A 25 -1.87 -30.86 -11.15
C VAL A 25 -1.38 -30.14 -9.88
N LEU A 26 -0.81 -30.86 -8.91
CA LEU A 26 -0.26 -30.24 -7.70
C LEU A 26 0.91 -29.30 -7.99
N VAL A 27 1.84 -29.71 -8.86
CA VAL A 27 2.97 -28.85 -9.26
C VAL A 27 2.48 -27.61 -10.00
N ALA A 28 1.52 -27.77 -10.94
CA ALA A 28 0.95 -26.65 -11.68
C ALA A 28 0.20 -25.67 -10.76
N SER A 29 -0.58 -26.16 -9.79
CA SER A 29 -1.28 -25.31 -8.83
C SER A 29 -0.34 -24.54 -7.91
N LEU A 30 0.76 -25.16 -7.46
CA LEU A 30 1.77 -24.48 -6.64
C LEU A 30 2.48 -23.36 -7.42
N VAL A 31 2.80 -23.60 -8.70
CA VAL A 31 3.36 -22.58 -9.60
C VAL A 31 2.35 -21.44 -9.82
N ALA A 32 1.07 -21.74 -10.03
CA ALA A 32 0.05 -20.70 -10.19
C ALA A 32 -0.08 -19.82 -8.93
N THR A 33 -0.06 -20.41 -7.73
CA THR A 33 -0.15 -19.63 -6.48
C THR A 33 1.04 -18.72 -6.26
N ALA A 34 2.27 -19.17 -6.56
CA ALA A 34 3.47 -18.36 -6.41
C ALA A 34 3.50 -17.16 -7.39
N ALA A 35 2.81 -17.26 -8.53
CA ALA A 35 2.70 -16.18 -9.51
C ALA A 35 1.76 -15.08 -9.03
N ILE A 36 0.67 -15.46 -8.36
CA ILE A 36 -0.32 -14.52 -7.80
C ILE A 36 0.22 -13.82 -6.55
N THR A 37 0.96 -14.53 -5.69
CA THR A 37 1.54 -13.95 -4.47
C THR A 37 2.84 -13.17 -4.71
N GLY A 38 3.31 -13.08 -5.96
CA GLY A 38 4.48 -12.28 -6.34
C GLY A 38 5.82 -12.83 -5.83
N VAL A 39 5.91 -14.12 -5.51
CA VAL A 39 7.11 -14.75 -4.91
C VAL A 39 8.11 -15.27 -5.96
N PHE A 40 7.78 -15.17 -7.26
CA PHE A 40 8.71 -15.60 -8.31
C PHE A 40 9.90 -14.64 -8.48
N PRO A 41 11.14 -15.14 -8.39
CA PRO A 41 12.27 -14.42 -8.97
C PRO A 41 12.03 -14.29 -10.47
N LYS A 42 12.19 -13.07 -11.00
CA LYS A 42 12.08 -12.77 -12.42
C LYS A 42 13.06 -13.68 -13.18
N ALA A 43 12.55 -14.71 -13.84
CA ALA A 43 13.36 -15.56 -14.69
C ALA A 43 13.75 -14.74 -15.93
N SER A 44 15.01 -14.30 -15.99
CA SER A 44 15.63 -13.85 -17.24
C SER A 44 15.90 -15.10 -18.08
N GLY A 45 14.92 -15.52 -18.86
CA GLY A 45 15.14 -16.46 -19.95
C GLY A 45 15.76 -15.69 -21.12
N ASN A 46 17.04 -15.93 -21.41
CA ASN A 46 17.54 -15.70 -22.76
C ASN A 46 16.78 -16.68 -23.67
N GLY A 47 15.76 -16.18 -24.34
CA GLY A 47 15.12 -16.90 -25.44
C GLY A 47 16.15 -17.07 -26.54
N ALA A 48 16.81 -18.24 -26.56
CA ALA A 48 17.36 -18.77 -27.79
C ALA A 48 16.16 -19.15 -28.67
N GLN A 49 15.66 -18.14 -29.37
CA GLN A 49 14.87 -18.29 -30.57
C GLN A 49 15.73 -19.09 -31.55
N ASN A 50 15.27 -20.30 -31.91
CA ASN A 50 15.85 -21.06 -33.00
C ASN A 50 15.59 -20.26 -34.29
N ASP A 51 16.50 -19.37 -34.65
CA ASP A 51 16.64 -18.91 -36.02
C ASP A 51 17.81 -19.66 -36.65
N GLN A 52 17.46 -20.59 -37.54
CA GLN A 52 18.35 -20.99 -38.63
C GLN A 52 18.77 -19.72 -39.37
N THR A 53 19.97 -19.21 -39.11
CA THR A 53 20.91 -18.70 -40.12
C THR A 53 22.21 -18.21 -39.49
N GLN A 54 23.31 -18.68 -40.08
CA GLN A 54 24.57 -17.96 -40.27
C GLN A 54 25.62 -17.94 -39.14
N ALA A 55 26.43 -19.00 -39.15
CA ALA A 55 27.90 -19.01 -39.29
C ALA A 55 28.78 -17.97 -38.55
N ALA A 56 29.72 -18.53 -37.77
CA ALA A 56 31.05 -18.02 -37.40
C ALA A 56 31.05 -16.80 -36.45
N GLN A 57 31.82 -16.75 -35.35
CA GLN A 57 33.21 -17.15 -35.19
C GLN A 57 33.49 -17.58 -33.74
N VAL A 58 34.42 -18.53 -33.61
CA VAL A 58 35.16 -18.89 -32.40
C VAL A 58 36.22 -17.82 -32.12
N SER A 59 36.38 -17.39 -30.86
CA SER A 59 37.70 -17.10 -30.25
C SER A 59 37.63 -16.98 -28.73
N THR A 60 38.14 -18.04 -28.11
CA THR A 60 38.94 -18.22 -26.88
C THR A 60 39.30 -17.03 -25.95
N GLN A 61 39.30 -17.33 -24.64
CA GLN A 61 40.38 -17.11 -23.63
C GLN A 61 40.03 -16.21 -22.39
N VAL A 62 39.65 -16.79 -21.22
CA VAL A 62 40.40 -17.11 -19.96
C VAL A 62 40.53 -15.93 -18.94
N PRO A 63 40.39 -16.14 -17.61
CA PRO A 63 39.99 -15.11 -16.62
C PRO A 63 41.15 -14.47 -15.84
N GLY A 64 40.97 -13.25 -15.35
CA GLY A 64 41.97 -12.51 -14.57
C GLY A 64 41.38 -11.49 -13.57
N VAL A 65 41.45 -11.91 -12.30
CA VAL A 65 41.54 -11.24 -10.98
C VAL A 65 41.66 -9.69 -10.79
N VAL A 66 41.02 -9.26 -9.68
CA VAL A 66 41.33 -8.24 -8.62
C VAL A 66 41.07 -6.71 -8.76
N ASP A 67 40.13 -6.27 -7.89
CA ASP A 67 40.13 -5.21 -6.87
C ASP A 67 40.16 -3.67 -7.11
N SER A 68 39.22 -3.02 -6.39
CA SER A 68 39.16 -1.70 -5.73
C SER A 68 39.32 -0.34 -6.45
N ALA A 69 38.23 0.45 -6.27
CA ALA A 69 38.15 1.87 -5.91
C ALA A 69 38.19 3.01 -6.99
N ALA A 70 37.07 3.75 -6.97
CA ALA A 70 36.87 5.18 -7.26
C ALA A 70 36.71 5.68 -8.73
N PRO A 71 35.91 6.75 -8.95
CA PRO A 71 35.09 6.92 -10.15
C PRO A 71 35.66 7.97 -11.12
N VAL A 72 35.48 7.74 -12.42
CA VAL A 72 35.50 8.81 -13.44
C VAL A 72 34.54 8.49 -14.58
N ASN A 73 33.78 9.52 -14.92
CA ASN A 73 32.85 9.63 -16.03
C ASN A 73 33.61 9.71 -17.37
N PRO A 74 33.08 9.13 -18.46
CA PRO A 74 32.93 9.95 -19.65
C PRO A 74 31.57 9.79 -20.34
N SER A 75 30.97 10.95 -20.59
CA SER A 75 29.91 11.23 -21.55
C SER A 75 30.26 10.81 -22.98
N ALA A 76 29.34 10.13 -23.69
CA ALA A 76 28.64 10.68 -24.86
C ALA A 76 27.86 9.59 -25.67
N GLN A 77 26.53 9.79 -25.71
CA GLN A 77 25.62 9.62 -26.86
C GLN A 77 25.28 8.19 -27.36
N GLN A 78 24.01 7.79 -27.20
CA GLN A 78 23.01 7.89 -28.28
C GLN A 78 21.56 7.66 -27.79
N GLN A 79 20.75 8.71 -27.98
CA GLN A 79 19.33 8.78 -28.35
C GLN A 79 18.60 7.44 -28.59
N GLN A 80 17.54 7.15 -27.81
CA GLN A 80 16.23 6.66 -28.31
C GLN A 80 15.12 7.06 -27.32
N VAL A 81 14.41 8.15 -27.66
CA VAL A 81 13.12 8.52 -27.06
C VAL A 81 12.06 7.83 -27.91
N GLN A 82 11.36 6.83 -27.35
CA GLN A 82 10.30 6.12 -28.08
C GLN A 82 8.93 6.33 -27.42
N ALA A 83 8.13 7.13 -28.12
CA ALA A 83 6.68 7.13 -28.27
C ALA A 83 5.78 7.20 -27.01
N GLN A 84 5.38 8.43 -26.69
CA GLN A 84 4.14 8.74 -25.98
C GLN A 84 2.92 8.43 -26.89
N PRO A 85 1.81 7.88 -26.35
CA PRO A 85 0.56 7.72 -27.10
C PRO A 85 -0.04 9.09 -27.46
N ALA A 86 -0.31 9.28 -28.75
CA ALA A 86 -0.96 10.47 -29.29
C ALA A 86 -2.36 10.67 -28.68
N ALA A 87 -2.52 11.80 -27.99
CA ALA A 87 -3.84 12.32 -27.63
C ALA A 87 -4.54 12.84 -28.89
N GLN A 88 -5.72 12.29 -29.16
CA GLN A 88 -6.65 12.79 -30.16
C GLN A 88 -7.14 14.20 -29.75
N PRO A 89 -7.22 15.18 -30.67
CA PRO A 89 -7.85 16.46 -30.38
C PRO A 89 -9.37 16.29 -30.42
N ALA A 90 -9.99 16.29 -29.24
CA ALA A 90 -11.44 16.46 -29.09
C ALA A 90 -11.76 17.94 -28.78
N PRO A 91 -12.83 18.50 -29.36
CA PRO A 91 -13.09 19.95 -29.39
C PRO A 91 -13.46 20.52 -28.02
N ALA A 92 -12.89 21.70 -27.73
CA ALA A 92 -13.16 22.48 -26.53
C ALA A 92 -14.63 22.95 -26.48
N PRO A 93 -15.37 22.72 -25.37
CA PRO A 93 -16.65 23.38 -25.14
C PRO A 93 -16.41 24.84 -24.79
N ALA A 94 -16.99 25.71 -25.61
CA ALA A 94 -17.03 27.16 -25.42
C ALA A 94 -17.83 27.55 -24.15
N PRO A 95 -17.44 28.62 -23.43
CA PRO A 95 -18.13 29.10 -22.24
C PRO A 95 -19.42 29.82 -22.62
N VAL A 96 -20.55 29.13 -22.57
CA VAL A 96 -21.89 29.72 -22.69
C VAL A 96 -22.56 29.79 -21.33
N GLN A 97 -22.16 30.73 -20.47
CA GLN A 97 -23.02 31.11 -19.32
C GLN A 97 -22.70 32.44 -18.63
N GLN A 98 -21.86 33.29 -19.20
CA GLN A 98 -21.45 34.55 -18.55
C GLN A 98 -22.13 35.82 -19.11
N GLN A 99 -22.94 35.71 -20.16
CA GLN A 99 -23.61 36.86 -20.80
C GLN A 99 -25.10 37.05 -20.45
N GLN A 100 -25.72 36.13 -19.71
CA GLN A 100 -27.18 36.21 -19.46
C GLN A 100 -27.59 36.99 -18.19
N TYR A 101 -26.65 37.40 -17.33
CA TYR A 101 -26.97 38.23 -16.17
C TYR A 101 -26.70 39.74 -16.38
N ALA A 102 -26.15 40.14 -17.52
CA ALA A 102 -25.82 41.56 -17.80
C ALA A 102 -26.89 42.33 -18.60
N GLN A 103 -27.95 41.68 -19.08
CA GLN A 103 -28.91 42.32 -20.01
C GLN A 103 -30.26 42.69 -19.37
N GLN A 104 -30.48 42.43 -18.07
CA GLN A 104 -31.73 42.77 -17.40
C GLN A 104 -31.79 44.20 -16.82
N GLN A 105 -30.85 45.07 -17.20
CA GLN A 105 -30.71 46.43 -16.61
C GLN A 105 -31.04 47.59 -17.57
N GLN A 106 -31.56 47.35 -18.77
CA GLN A 106 -31.90 48.43 -19.71
C GLN A 106 -33.35 48.33 -20.22
N ALA A 107 -34.31 48.52 -19.32
CA ALA A 107 -35.65 48.97 -19.69
C ALA A 107 -36.36 49.55 -18.47
N GLN A 108 -36.33 50.88 -18.33
CA GLN A 108 -37.45 51.76 -17.94
C GLN A 108 -36.89 53.12 -17.53
N ALA A 109 -36.77 54.00 -18.52
CA ALA A 109 -36.78 55.44 -18.27
C ALA A 109 -38.18 55.80 -17.74
N ALA A 110 -38.29 56.01 -16.43
CA ALA A 110 -39.45 56.63 -15.81
C ALA A 110 -39.22 58.15 -15.72
N PRO A 111 -40.27 58.97 -15.94
CA PRO A 111 -40.15 60.43 -16.04
C PRO A 111 -39.81 61.06 -14.68
N GLN A 112 -38.96 62.09 -14.75
CA GLN A 112 -38.63 62.94 -13.61
C GLN A 112 -39.90 63.52 -12.99
N SER A 113 -40.13 63.19 -11.72
CA SER A 113 -41.09 63.88 -10.86
C SER A 113 -40.32 64.52 -9.70
N GLN A 114 -40.31 65.84 -9.73
CA GLN A 114 -40.36 66.78 -8.61
C GLN A 114 -39.56 66.47 -7.34
N TYR A 115 -38.52 67.28 -7.21
CA TYR A 115 -37.96 67.85 -5.98
C TYR A 115 -38.96 67.90 -4.81
N ALA A 116 -38.83 66.95 -3.89
CA ALA A 116 -39.15 67.15 -2.48
C ALA A 116 -37.84 67.05 -1.71
N GLN A 117 -37.43 68.15 -1.08
CA GLN A 117 -36.22 68.26 -0.27
C GLN A 117 -36.33 67.30 0.93
N GLN A 118 -35.45 66.30 1.01
CA GLN A 118 -35.28 65.50 2.22
C GLN A 118 -34.43 66.27 3.23
N PRO A 119 -34.83 66.33 4.51
CA PRO A 119 -34.02 66.93 5.56
C PRO A 119 -32.69 66.21 5.71
N GLU A 120 -31.60 66.96 5.80
CA GLU A 120 -30.24 66.47 6.04
C GLU A 120 -30.20 65.59 7.30
N PRO A 121 -29.74 64.32 7.20
CA PRO A 121 -29.43 63.54 8.39
C PRO A 121 -28.24 64.19 9.10
N GLN A 122 -28.52 64.71 10.29
CA GLN A 122 -27.54 65.24 11.22
C GLN A 122 -26.39 64.24 11.40
N ALA A 123 -25.16 64.73 11.30
CA ALA A 123 -23.94 63.95 11.45
C ALA A 123 -23.95 63.21 12.80
N ALA A 124 -24.13 61.89 12.76
CA ALA A 124 -23.92 61.05 13.92
C ALA A 124 -22.45 61.10 14.33
N PRO A 125 -22.12 61.25 15.62
CA PRO A 125 -20.73 61.26 16.07
C PRO A 125 -20.08 59.93 15.69
N GLN A 126 -18.96 60.00 14.96
CA GLN A 126 -18.10 58.84 14.72
C GLN A 126 -17.56 58.35 16.07
N TYR A 127 -18.23 57.37 16.66
CA TYR A 127 -17.63 56.53 17.69
C TYR A 127 -16.42 55.86 17.05
N ALA A 128 -15.23 56.25 17.50
CA ALA A 128 -13.99 55.59 17.14
C ALA A 128 -14.19 54.09 17.31
N GLN A 129 -14.06 53.34 16.21
CA GLN A 129 -14.12 51.88 16.24
C GLN A 129 -12.99 51.40 17.14
N GLN A 130 -13.36 50.98 18.36
CA GLN A 130 -12.41 50.45 19.32
C GLN A 130 -11.75 49.20 18.68
N PRO A 131 -10.41 49.11 18.67
CA PRO A 131 -9.73 47.97 18.06
C PRO A 131 -10.27 46.67 18.65
N ALA A 132 -10.74 45.76 17.78
CA ALA A 132 -11.22 44.46 18.22
C ALA A 132 -10.12 43.79 19.08
N PRO A 133 -10.48 43.22 20.25
CA PRO A 133 -9.52 42.52 21.08
C PRO A 133 -8.88 41.40 20.24
N ARG A 134 -7.55 41.45 20.10
CA ARG A 134 -6.79 40.39 19.45
C ARG A 134 -6.96 39.14 20.30
N ALA A 135 -7.41 38.05 19.70
CA ALA A 135 -7.57 36.78 20.40
C ALA A 135 -6.26 36.44 21.13
N ALA A 136 -6.37 36.17 22.43
CA ALA A 136 -5.21 35.81 23.24
C ALA A 136 -4.58 34.55 22.66
N HIS A 137 -3.28 34.60 22.39
CA HIS A 137 -2.55 33.48 21.81
C HIS A 137 -2.52 32.30 22.79
N CYS A 138 -3.08 31.16 22.40
CA CYS A 138 -3.09 29.98 23.25
C CYS A 138 -1.86 29.10 22.93
N SER A 139 -0.84 29.17 23.79
CA SER A 139 0.44 28.47 23.57
C SER A 139 0.32 26.93 23.53
N ASN A 140 -0.75 26.38 24.12
CA ASN A 140 -1.00 24.93 24.14
C ASN A 140 -2.13 24.50 23.19
N CYS A 141 -2.69 25.42 22.40
CA CYS A 141 -3.73 25.09 21.44
C CYS A 141 -3.12 24.74 20.08
N GLY A 142 -3.85 23.94 19.31
CA GLY A 142 -3.48 23.56 17.96
C GLY A 142 -4.64 22.95 17.20
N THR A 143 -4.34 22.51 15.99
CA THR A 143 -5.27 21.82 15.10
C THR A 143 -4.68 20.49 14.70
N VAL A 144 -5.49 19.42 14.76
CA VAL A 144 -5.11 18.11 14.23
C VAL A 144 -4.97 18.22 12.71
N VAL A 145 -3.81 17.86 12.19
CA VAL A 145 -3.51 17.94 10.75
C VAL A 145 -3.63 16.58 10.07
N ALA A 146 -3.27 15.52 10.80
CA ALA A 146 -3.34 14.16 10.29
C ALA A 146 -3.40 13.18 11.46
N ILE A 147 -4.22 12.15 11.31
CA ILE A 147 -4.20 10.95 12.14
C ILE A 147 -3.71 9.79 11.30
N SER A 148 -2.60 9.17 11.69
CA SER A 148 -1.98 8.07 10.94
C SER A 148 -1.94 6.80 11.79
N ALA A 149 -2.53 5.72 11.28
CA ALA A 149 -2.36 4.39 11.86
C ALA A 149 -0.99 3.83 11.43
N VAL A 150 -0.15 3.50 12.41
CA VAL A 150 1.17 2.92 12.23
C VAL A 150 1.13 1.50 12.75
N ARG A 151 1.27 0.53 11.84
CA ARG A 151 1.39 -0.88 12.20
C ARG A 151 2.84 -1.18 12.58
N HIS A 152 3.03 -1.74 13.76
CA HIS A 152 4.30 -2.26 14.25
C HIS A 152 4.28 -3.77 14.11
N GLU A 153 5.28 -4.33 13.45
CA GLU A 153 5.43 -5.78 13.38
C GLU A 153 5.64 -6.36 14.78
N GLY A 154 4.98 -7.48 15.05
CA GLY A 154 5.13 -8.19 16.31
C GLY A 154 6.51 -8.86 16.39
N HIS A 155 6.99 -9.06 17.60
CA HIS A 155 8.20 -9.86 17.82
C HIS A 155 7.87 -11.35 17.69
N GLY A 156 8.65 -12.06 16.88
CA GLY A 156 8.55 -13.51 16.77
C GLY A 156 9.19 -14.15 17.99
N THR A 157 8.43 -14.96 18.73
CA THR A 157 8.96 -15.73 19.87
C THR A 157 9.58 -17.06 19.42
N GLY A 158 9.35 -17.46 18.17
CA GLY A 158 9.82 -18.73 17.61
C GLY A 158 8.86 -19.89 17.90
N ILE A 159 7.80 -19.67 18.69
CA ILE A 159 6.75 -20.67 18.92
C ILE A 159 6.10 -21.07 17.59
N GLY A 160 5.84 -20.09 16.71
CA GLY A 160 5.32 -20.37 15.38
C GLY A 160 6.27 -21.23 14.54
N ALA A 161 7.57 -21.02 14.65
CA ALA A 161 8.57 -21.79 13.93
C ALA A 161 8.67 -23.24 14.43
N VAL A 162 8.67 -23.44 15.75
CA VAL A 162 8.71 -24.80 16.33
C VAL A 162 7.43 -25.55 16.02
N GLY A 163 6.27 -24.92 16.25
CA GLY A 163 4.97 -25.52 15.95
C GLY A 163 4.80 -25.82 14.45
N GLY A 164 5.21 -24.89 13.60
CA GLY A 164 5.18 -25.05 12.15
C GLY A 164 6.12 -26.13 11.64
N ALA A 165 7.31 -26.27 12.23
CA ALA A 165 8.27 -27.31 11.86
C ALA A 165 7.77 -28.71 12.25
N VAL A 166 7.21 -28.85 13.45
CA VAL A 166 6.63 -30.12 13.90
C VAL A 166 5.42 -30.50 13.03
N ALA A 167 4.49 -29.57 12.82
CA ALA A 167 3.33 -29.80 11.97
C ALA A 167 3.75 -30.13 10.52
N GLY A 168 4.65 -29.32 9.94
CA GLY A 168 5.16 -29.51 8.58
C GLY A 168 5.94 -30.81 8.39
N GLY A 169 6.72 -31.23 9.40
CA GLY A 169 7.42 -32.52 9.39
C GLY A 169 6.46 -33.71 9.43
N VAL A 170 5.45 -33.67 10.30
CA VAL A 170 4.42 -34.73 10.39
C VAL A 170 3.60 -34.83 9.10
N VAL A 171 3.21 -33.70 8.53
CA VAL A 171 2.50 -33.65 7.24
C VAL A 171 3.42 -34.14 6.11
N GLY A 172 4.66 -33.67 6.02
CA GLY A 172 5.63 -34.09 5.01
C GLY A 172 5.95 -35.58 5.05
N ASN A 173 6.03 -36.18 6.24
CA ASN A 173 6.26 -37.61 6.43
C ASN A 173 5.09 -38.47 5.89
N GLN A 174 3.85 -37.96 5.94
CA GLN A 174 2.66 -38.67 5.45
C GLN A 174 2.61 -38.71 3.92
N PHE A 175 3.12 -37.68 3.24
CA PHE A 175 3.13 -37.61 1.78
C PHE A 175 4.36 -38.29 1.14
N GLY A 176 5.40 -38.60 1.92
CA GLY A 176 6.56 -39.34 1.44
C GLY A 176 6.39 -40.88 1.49
N ALA A 177 7.14 -41.58 0.64
CA ALA A 177 7.29 -43.04 0.69
C ALA A 177 8.76 -43.45 0.76
N GLY A 178 9.08 -44.56 1.42
CA GLY A 178 10.44 -45.08 1.55
C GLY A 178 11.43 -44.03 2.07
N SER A 179 12.55 -43.87 1.37
CA SER A 179 13.56 -42.84 1.65
C SER A 179 13.08 -41.41 1.38
N GLY A 180 12.03 -41.23 0.56
CA GLY A 180 11.41 -39.93 0.29
C GLY A 180 10.72 -39.32 1.51
N ARG A 181 10.37 -40.12 2.52
CA ARG A 181 9.79 -39.63 3.78
C ARG A 181 10.73 -38.70 4.53
N THR A 182 12.00 -39.08 4.67
CA THR A 182 12.98 -38.27 5.38
C THR A 182 13.23 -36.94 4.67
N ALA A 183 13.38 -36.99 3.34
CA ALA A 183 13.55 -35.78 2.53
C ALA A 183 12.33 -34.84 2.65
N MET A 184 11.12 -35.37 2.53
CA MET A 184 9.89 -34.58 2.66
C MET A 184 9.64 -34.07 4.07
N THR A 185 10.03 -34.82 5.10
CA THR A 185 9.94 -34.39 6.50
C THR A 185 10.86 -33.21 6.76
N LEU A 186 12.12 -33.28 6.31
CA LEU A 186 13.07 -32.17 6.44
C LEU A 186 12.62 -30.94 5.66
N LEU A 187 12.14 -31.15 4.42
CA LEU A 187 11.57 -30.09 3.61
C LEU A 187 10.37 -29.43 4.30
N GLY A 188 9.42 -30.24 4.79
CA GLY A 188 8.22 -29.78 5.47
C GLY A 188 8.52 -29.07 6.79
N ALA A 189 9.50 -29.56 7.56
CA ALA A 189 9.92 -28.93 8.81
C ALA A 189 10.60 -27.58 8.57
N LEU A 190 11.49 -27.48 7.59
CA LEU A 190 12.14 -26.22 7.23
C LEU A 190 11.13 -25.21 6.66
N GLY A 191 10.25 -25.66 5.76
CA GLY A 191 9.19 -24.83 5.19
C GLY A 191 8.19 -24.34 6.23
N GLY A 192 7.71 -25.25 7.09
CA GLY A 192 6.79 -24.93 8.17
C GLY A 192 7.40 -24.03 9.24
N GLY A 193 8.69 -24.20 9.55
CA GLY A 193 9.39 -23.37 10.52
C GLY A 193 9.59 -21.93 10.06
N LEU A 194 10.01 -21.73 8.81
CA LEU A 194 10.20 -20.38 8.25
C LEU A 194 8.86 -19.65 8.08
N ALA A 195 7.83 -20.33 7.57
CA ALA A 195 6.51 -19.76 7.44
C ALA A 195 5.87 -19.43 8.81
N GLY A 196 6.07 -20.30 9.79
CA GLY A 196 5.51 -20.13 11.13
C GLY A 196 5.97 -18.88 11.87
N ASN A 197 7.25 -18.51 11.74
CA ASN A 197 7.77 -17.29 12.37
C ASN A 197 7.17 -16.01 11.77
N SER A 198 7.02 -15.96 10.44
CA SER A 198 6.44 -14.79 9.76
C SER A 198 4.97 -14.62 10.08
N VAL A 199 4.21 -15.72 10.13
CA VAL A 199 2.81 -15.72 10.57
C VAL A 199 2.71 -15.22 12.01
N GLU A 200 3.58 -15.70 12.90
CA GLU A 200 3.59 -15.24 14.29
C GLU A 200 3.81 -13.73 14.40
N LYS A 201 4.82 -13.18 13.73
CA LYS A 201 5.10 -11.72 13.74
C LYS A 201 3.91 -10.91 13.21
N HIS A 202 3.25 -11.42 12.18
CA HIS A 202 2.10 -10.76 11.59
C HIS A 202 0.89 -10.76 12.54
N LEU A 203 0.60 -11.90 13.16
CA LEU A 203 -0.50 -12.06 14.13
C LEU A 203 -0.27 -11.25 15.41
N ARG A 204 0.99 -11.12 15.83
CA ARG A 204 1.39 -10.33 17.01
C ARG A 204 1.64 -8.86 16.71
N SER A 205 1.37 -8.41 15.49
CA SER A 205 1.51 -7.00 15.13
C SER A 205 0.54 -6.15 15.94
N THR A 206 0.98 -4.96 16.34
CA THR A 206 0.15 -3.98 17.04
C THR A 206 0.02 -2.73 16.18
N THR A 207 -1.09 -2.01 16.34
CA THR A 207 -1.31 -0.73 15.66
C THR A 207 -1.24 0.38 16.69
N SER A 208 -0.45 1.41 16.42
CA SER A 208 -0.49 2.67 17.15
C SER A 208 -1.03 3.77 16.24
N TYR A 209 -1.57 4.83 16.83
CA TYR A 209 -2.06 6.00 16.11
C TYR A 209 -1.15 7.18 16.43
N SER A 210 -0.60 7.81 15.40
CA SER A 210 0.18 9.04 15.51
C SER A 210 -0.69 10.22 15.10
N VAL A 211 -1.00 11.09 16.04
CA VAL A 211 -1.75 12.32 15.83
C VAL A 211 -0.77 13.46 15.63
N ARG A 212 -0.74 14.03 14.43
CA ARG A 212 0.05 15.20 14.09
C ARG A 212 -0.78 16.45 14.36
N VAL A 213 -0.33 17.28 15.29
CA VAL A 213 -0.99 18.54 15.65
C VAL A 213 -0.11 19.71 15.24
N ARG A 214 -0.67 20.66 14.49
CA ARG A 214 -0.05 21.96 14.22
C ARG A 214 -0.50 22.93 15.31
N MET A 215 0.45 23.31 16.14
CA MET A 215 0.27 24.24 17.24
C MET A 215 0.07 25.67 16.71
N GLU A 216 -0.58 26.52 17.50
CA GLU A 216 -0.76 27.93 17.12
C GLU A 216 0.55 28.72 17.06
N ASP A 217 1.59 28.27 17.77
CA ASP A 217 2.95 28.82 17.68
C ASP A 217 3.67 28.44 16.36
N GLY A 218 2.99 27.72 15.47
CA GLY A 218 3.49 27.27 14.18
C GLY A 218 4.25 25.95 14.21
N LYS A 219 4.56 25.39 15.39
CA LYS A 219 5.28 24.10 15.50
C LYS A 219 4.34 22.92 15.29
N THR A 220 4.92 21.77 14.96
CA THR A 220 4.18 20.50 14.88
C THR A 220 4.57 19.61 16.04
N ARG A 221 3.58 18.97 16.67
CA ARG A 221 3.76 17.98 17.74
C ARG A 221 3.10 16.68 17.36
N TYR A 222 3.66 15.57 17.84
CA TYR A 222 3.12 14.23 17.62
C TYR A 222 2.68 13.63 18.96
N PHE A 223 1.53 13.00 18.94
CA PHE A 223 0.95 12.30 20.08
C PHE A 223 0.62 10.87 19.66
N THR A 224 1.14 9.90 20.39
CA THR A 224 0.95 8.48 20.10
C THR A 224 -0.14 7.90 20.99
N TYR A 225 -1.07 7.18 20.39
CA TYR A 225 -2.17 6.48 21.07
C TYR A 225 -2.12 4.98 20.71
N HIS A 226 -2.50 4.13 21.65
CA HIS A 226 -2.63 2.68 21.41
C HIS A 226 -3.98 2.28 20.81
N GLU A 227 -4.97 3.16 20.91
CA GLU A 227 -6.32 2.99 20.37
C GLU A 227 -6.66 4.15 19.46
N ALA A 228 -7.73 4.01 18.67
CA ALA A 228 -8.19 5.06 17.79
C ALA A 228 -8.54 6.30 18.62
N PRO A 229 -7.86 7.45 18.41
CA PRO A 229 -8.14 8.65 19.17
C PRO A 229 -9.51 9.22 18.79
N PRO A 230 -10.23 9.87 19.72
CA PRO A 230 -11.56 10.43 19.48
C PRO A 230 -11.51 11.79 18.76
N PHE A 231 -10.49 12.01 17.91
CA PHE A 231 -10.28 13.27 17.20
C PHE A 231 -10.41 13.06 15.69
N HIS A 232 -10.63 14.15 14.96
CA HIS A 232 -10.66 14.18 13.50
C HIS A 232 -9.64 15.16 12.93
N ASP A 233 -9.27 14.97 11.66
CA ASP A 233 -8.46 15.94 10.94
C ASP A 233 -9.20 17.29 10.86
N GLY A 234 -8.49 18.37 11.18
CA GLY A 234 -9.04 19.73 11.29
C GLY A 234 -9.60 20.09 12.67
N GLU A 235 -9.69 19.14 13.61
CA GLU A 235 -10.23 19.41 14.94
C GLU A 235 -9.30 20.30 15.78
N ARG A 236 -9.91 21.21 16.54
CA ARG A 236 -9.21 22.09 17.48
C ARG A 236 -8.99 21.35 18.78
N VAL A 237 -7.74 21.35 19.22
CA VAL A 237 -7.33 20.60 20.41
C VAL A 237 -6.41 21.46 21.27
N ARG A 238 -6.40 21.17 22.56
CA ARG A 238 -5.44 21.72 23.51
C ARG A 238 -4.62 20.61 24.17
N VAL A 239 -3.33 20.88 24.33
CA VAL A 239 -2.39 19.97 24.99
C VAL A 239 -2.53 20.11 26.50
N GLN A 240 -2.88 19.02 27.18
CA GLN A 240 -3.01 18.94 28.64
C GLN A 240 -2.40 17.65 29.18
N ASN A 241 -1.57 17.74 30.22
CA ASN A 241 -0.95 16.59 30.89
C ASN A 241 -0.24 15.61 29.93
N GLY A 242 0.33 16.12 28.84
CA GLY A 242 0.99 15.30 27.81
C GLY A 242 0.04 14.64 26.79
N GLY A 243 -1.28 14.79 26.96
CA GLY A 243 -2.31 14.34 26.02
C GLY A 243 -3.01 15.49 25.30
N LEU A 244 -3.95 15.13 24.42
CA LEU A 244 -4.83 16.05 23.73
C LEU A 244 -6.23 15.99 24.34
N VAL A 245 -6.91 17.13 24.39
CA VAL A 245 -8.36 17.18 24.57
C VAL A 245 -8.96 18.10 23.52
N ALA A 246 -10.22 17.87 23.16
CA ALA A 246 -10.99 18.78 22.33
C ALA A 246 -11.14 20.14 23.04
N ASP A 247 -11.05 21.22 22.27
CA ASP A 247 -11.23 22.60 22.73
C ASP A 247 -12.71 22.99 22.84
#